data_AF-A0A3M7BKR0-F1
#
_entry.id   AF-A0A3M7BKR0-F1
#
_cell.length_a   1.000
_cell.length_b   1.000
_cell.length_c   1.000
_cell.angle_alpha   90.00
_cell.angle_beta   90.00
_cell.angle_gamma   90.00
#
_symmetry.space_group_name_H-M   'P 1'
#
loop_
_entity.id
_entity.type
_entity.pdbx_description
1 polymer ?
#
loop_
_entity_poly.entity_id
_entity_poly.type
_entity_poly.pdbx_seq_one_letter_code
_entity_poly.pdbx_strand_id
1 'polypeptide(L)'
;MSGFNMDALKQYIPKDIPQLPNISWPKTHTSMNPDEQEEGTDKASSSMAEGNQADLPADPTSTNEPTIVLTEPEPIQHGPKSNLDLLNECDNFPYYQTDTKMFFAHINTYYALYIKDLPDVELGYILPSVAQVFSGLPDWKVDNRERSLTLITGSNEEERSKAVAMTCQALKATGHFQVLKGWRDELYPVYGPNRELLFSIERSASALFGVVTYGCHMSAYTYAKRPKSESEAGGEEEELKLWVPRRAATKQTYGGMLDNTVAGGIATGETPFESIVRESAEEASLPEELVRKNAKAVGTVTYFHIRDRRAGGETRLLQPECQYVYDLQLPEDVVPKPSDDEVEGFELKSVDEVKDALRDGEFKPNCAVVLLDFFVRHGVLTPEEEPAYSEISCLSGDSFLYGPSKHNNSPPNETSASVCSPAFGGRQPVFARSSELPSKFNVVAISMLTFSPVFKGYSSLLMSRVTEVVESAEVPMTRATRS
;
A
#
# COMPACT_ATOMS: atom_id res chain seq x y z
N MET A 1 -37.40 4.30 -19.07
CA MET A 1 -36.21 5.17 -18.96
C MET A 1 -36.64 6.52 -18.42
N SER A 2 -36.75 6.66 -17.10
CA SER A 2 -36.81 7.98 -16.44
C SER A 2 -35.37 8.41 -16.19
N GLY A 3 -35.00 9.59 -16.69
CA GLY A 3 -33.66 10.15 -16.49
C GLY A 3 -33.32 10.23 -15.00
N PHE A 4 -32.14 9.74 -14.65
CA PHE A 4 -31.54 9.83 -13.33
C PHE A 4 -31.41 11.30 -12.91
N ASN A 5 -31.87 11.65 -11.70
CA ASN A 5 -31.93 13.02 -11.23
C ASN A 5 -30.79 13.32 -10.24
N MET A 6 -29.74 13.99 -10.72
CA MET A 6 -28.60 14.42 -9.91
C MET A 6 -29.02 15.30 -8.72
N ASP A 7 -30.09 16.09 -8.86
CA ASP A 7 -30.61 16.92 -7.76
C ASP A 7 -31.34 16.09 -6.70
N ALA A 8 -31.84 14.90 -7.04
CA ALA A 8 -32.36 13.96 -6.05
C ALA A 8 -31.22 13.32 -5.24
N LEU A 9 -30.10 12.95 -5.88
CA LEU A 9 -28.95 12.36 -5.18
C LEU A 9 -28.33 13.32 -4.16
N LYS A 10 -28.23 14.61 -4.50
CA LYS A 10 -27.79 15.67 -3.57
C LYS A 10 -28.66 15.79 -2.32
N GLN A 11 -29.93 15.38 -2.37
CA GLN A 11 -30.84 15.45 -1.21
C GLN A 11 -30.56 14.36 -0.19
N TYR A 12 -29.92 13.26 -0.59
CA TYR A 12 -29.55 12.17 0.30
C TYR A 12 -28.17 12.37 0.95
N ILE A 13 -27.32 13.24 0.39
CA ILE A 13 -26.02 13.58 0.98
C ILE A 13 -26.25 14.52 2.17
N PRO A 14 -25.77 14.18 3.39
CA PRO A 14 -25.91 15.04 4.56
C PRO A 14 -25.32 16.44 4.30
N LYS A 15 -26.01 17.51 4.73
CA LYS A 15 -25.55 18.89 4.52
C LYS A 15 -24.31 19.26 5.34
N ASP A 16 -24.07 18.55 6.43
CA ASP A 16 -22.89 18.70 7.29
C ASP A 16 -22.23 17.33 7.45
N ILE A 17 -20.90 17.27 7.50
CA ILE A 17 -20.18 16.04 7.84
C ILE A 17 -20.59 15.63 9.26
N PRO A 18 -21.09 14.41 9.49
CA PRO A 18 -21.45 13.95 10.82
C PRO A 18 -20.24 14.04 11.74
N GLN A 19 -20.33 14.92 12.75
CA GLN A 19 -19.39 14.94 13.88
C GLN A 19 -19.59 13.61 14.63
N LEU A 20 -18.64 12.69 14.50
CA LEU A 20 -18.69 11.47 15.30
C LEU A 20 -18.46 11.88 16.77
N PRO A 21 -19.33 11.48 17.71
CA PRO A 21 -19.01 11.62 19.13
C PRO A 21 -17.69 10.88 19.39
N ASN A 22 -16.92 11.27 20.42
CA ASN A 22 -15.77 10.49 20.87
C ASN A 22 -16.20 9.03 21.09
N ILE A 23 -15.96 8.15 20.12
CA ILE A 23 -16.52 6.80 20.15
C ILE A 23 -15.61 5.96 21.03
N SER A 24 -16.05 5.70 22.27
CA SER A 24 -15.63 4.50 22.99
C SER A 24 -16.54 3.34 22.55
N TRP A 25 -15.97 2.35 21.89
CA TRP A 25 -16.71 1.17 21.46
C TRP A 25 -16.87 0.19 22.64
N PRO A 26 -18.07 -0.36 22.90
CA PRO A 26 -18.24 -1.40 23.93
C PRO A 26 -17.50 -2.68 23.54
N LYS A 27 -16.85 -3.32 24.53
CA LYS A 27 -15.95 -4.49 24.42
C LYS A 27 -16.58 -5.79 23.86
N THR A 28 -17.83 -5.79 23.41
CA THR A 28 -18.56 -7.04 23.08
C THR A 28 -18.38 -7.51 21.64
N HIS A 29 -17.36 -7.05 20.91
CA HIS A 29 -17.01 -7.60 19.61
C HIS A 29 -15.88 -8.60 19.73
N THR A 30 -16.00 -9.72 19.01
CA THR A 30 -14.93 -10.71 18.84
C THR A 30 -13.71 -9.98 18.26
N SER A 31 -12.74 -9.72 19.13
CA SER A 31 -11.47 -9.16 18.77
C SER A 31 -10.85 -10.01 17.67
N MET A 32 -10.37 -9.38 16.59
CA MET A 32 -9.49 -10.07 15.64
C MET A 32 -8.09 -10.30 16.22
N ASN A 33 -7.84 -9.87 17.46
CA ASN A 33 -6.63 -10.17 18.19
C ASN A 33 -6.68 -11.63 18.69
N PRO A 34 -5.86 -12.54 18.14
CA PRO A 34 -5.85 -13.94 18.57
C PRO A 34 -5.43 -14.13 20.03
N ASP A 35 -4.79 -13.12 20.64
CA ASP A 35 -4.33 -13.13 22.04
C ASP A 35 -5.44 -12.78 23.07
N GLU A 36 -6.63 -12.38 22.61
CA GLU A 36 -7.78 -12.06 23.48
C GLU A 36 -8.85 -13.16 23.48
N GLN A 37 -8.45 -14.44 23.54
CA GLN A 37 -9.40 -15.52 23.81
C GLN A 37 -9.70 -15.62 25.32
N GLU A 38 -10.92 -15.28 25.70
CA GLU A 38 -11.45 -15.43 27.06
C GLU A 38 -11.31 -16.89 27.56
N GLU A 39 -10.71 -17.07 28.74
CA GLU A 39 -10.71 -18.33 29.47
C GLU A 39 -12.14 -18.69 29.92
N GLY A 40 -12.84 -19.47 29.10
CA GLY A 40 -14.10 -20.10 29.48
C GLY A 40 -13.86 -21.25 30.48
N THR A 41 -14.33 -21.09 31.72
CA THR A 41 -14.49 -22.22 32.65
C THR A 41 -15.95 -22.60 32.80
N ASP A 42 -16.26 -23.83 32.37
CA ASP A 42 -17.54 -24.51 32.58
C ASP A 42 -17.79 -24.81 34.07
N LYS A 43 -19.03 -24.56 34.54
CA LYS A 43 -19.76 -25.49 35.43
C LYS A 43 -21.24 -25.15 35.58
N ALA A 44 -22.08 -26.17 35.38
CA ALA A 44 -23.53 -26.16 35.55
C ALA A 44 -23.99 -26.46 36.99
N SER A 45 -25.09 -25.85 37.43
CA SER A 45 -26.35 -26.49 37.93
C SER A 45 -27.07 -25.75 39.09
N SER A 46 -28.37 -25.53 38.85
CA SER A 46 -29.57 -25.37 39.72
C SER A 46 -29.50 -24.79 41.16
N SER A 47 -30.33 -23.79 41.46
CA SER A 47 -31.64 -23.92 42.15
C SER A 47 -32.18 -22.55 42.64
N MET A 48 -33.50 -22.44 42.80
CA MET A 48 -34.24 -21.22 43.15
C MET A 48 -34.11 -20.81 44.63
N ALA A 49 -34.11 -19.50 44.93
CA ALA A 49 -34.92 -18.87 46.00
C ALA A 49 -34.68 -17.34 46.07
N GLU A 50 -35.73 -16.61 46.45
CA GLU A 50 -35.82 -15.17 46.68
C GLU A 50 -34.97 -14.67 47.87
N GLY A 51 -34.59 -13.39 47.85
CA GLY A 51 -34.45 -12.59 49.08
C GLY A 51 -33.16 -11.78 49.28
N ASN A 52 -33.35 -10.46 49.33
CA ASN A 52 -32.57 -9.41 50.02
C ASN A 52 -31.19 -8.95 49.52
N GLN A 53 -31.18 -7.63 49.28
CA GLN A 53 -30.05 -6.69 49.32
C GLN A 53 -28.98 -7.05 50.37
N ALA A 54 -27.75 -7.25 49.89
CA ALA A 54 -26.53 -7.03 50.65
C ALA A 54 -25.43 -6.59 49.67
N ASP A 55 -24.71 -5.54 50.04
CA ASP A 55 -23.58 -4.95 49.33
C ASP A 55 -22.56 -6.02 48.89
N LEU A 56 -22.24 -6.03 47.60
CA LEU A 56 -21.07 -6.73 47.06
C LEU A 56 -19.96 -5.71 46.76
N PRO A 57 -18.70 -6.02 47.09
CA PRO A 57 -17.59 -5.07 47.08
C PRO A 57 -17.25 -4.63 45.66
N ALA A 58 -16.87 -3.36 45.53
CA ALA A 58 -16.31 -2.80 44.30
C ALA A 58 -15.13 -3.68 43.83
N ASP A 59 -15.25 -4.21 42.62
CA ASP A 59 -14.16 -4.86 41.90
C ASP A 59 -13.09 -3.80 41.55
N PRO A 60 -11.86 -3.88 42.10
CA PRO A 60 -10.79 -2.96 41.78
C PRO A 60 -9.95 -3.53 40.64
N THR A 61 -10.57 -3.88 39.51
CA THR A 61 -9.85 -4.18 38.28
C THR A 61 -10.47 -3.49 37.07
N SER A 62 -10.71 -2.18 37.22
CA SER A 62 -10.61 -1.27 36.08
C SER A 62 -9.14 -1.21 35.67
N THR A 63 -8.70 -2.17 34.85
CA THR A 63 -7.49 -1.99 34.06
C THR A 63 -7.73 -0.77 33.17
N ASN A 64 -7.16 0.37 33.58
CA ASN A 64 -6.95 1.53 32.73
C ASN A 64 -5.93 1.14 31.65
N GLU A 65 -6.33 0.23 30.76
CA GLU A 65 -5.67 0.05 29.47
C GLU A 65 -5.81 1.39 28.74
N PRO A 66 -4.69 2.05 28.37
CA PRO A 66 -4.77 3.34 27.70
C PRO A 66 -5.53 3.15 26.39
N THR A 67 -6.66 3.83 26.25
CA THR A 67 -7.38 3.90 24.97
C THR A 67 -6.45 4.56 23.95
N ILE A 68 -6.02 3.82 22.93
CA ILE A 68 -5.18 4.35 21.86
C ILE A 68 -6.02 5.37 21.08
N VAL A 69 -5.63 6.64 21.16
CA VAL A 69 -6.24 7.72 20.39
C VAL A 69 -5.47 7.88 19.09
N LEU A 70 -6.13 7.64 17.96
CA LEU A 70 -5.54 7.89 16.64
C LEU A 70 -5.47 9.40 16.40
N THR A 71 -4.26 9.95 16.54
CA THR A 71 -3.98 11.38 16.28
C THR A 71 -3.84 11.64 14.78
N GLU A 72 -3.91 12.91 14.39
CA GLU A 72 -3.53 13.30 13.04
C GLU A 72 -2.04 13.00 12.81
N PRO A 73 -1.66 12.45 11.64
CA PRO A 73 -0.26 12.26 11.31
C PRO A 73 0.42 13.63 11.17
N GLU A 74 1.53 13.80 11.88
CA GLU A 74 2.36 15.00 11.79
C GLU A 74 3.59 14.70 10.92
N PRO A 75 3.97 15.61 10.01
CA PRO A 75 5.22 15.49 9.27
C PRO A 75 6.42 15.37 10.21
N ILE A 76 7.36 14.48 9.88
CA ILE A 76 8.65 14.42 10.58
C ILE A 76 9.35 15.77 10.36
N GLN A 77 9.84 16.36 11.45
CA GLN A 77 10.39 17.72 11.46
C GLN A 77 11.53 17.89 10.43
N HIS A 78 11.65 19.10 9.88
CA HIS A 78 12.80 19.50 9.09
C HIS A 78 14.05 19.53 9.99
N GLY A 79 15.05 18.77 9.62
CA GLY A 79 16.29 18.49 10.36
C GLY A 79 17.00 17.36 9.63
N PRO A 80 18.21 16.92 10.02
CA PRO A 80 18.84 15.86 9.26
C PRO A 80 18.05 14.56 9.43
N LYS A 81 17.22 14.24 8.44
CA LYS A 81 16.41 13.03 8.37
C LYS A 81 17.35 11.85 8.12
N SER A 82 17.14 10.79 8.87
CA SER A 82 17.71 9.49 8.52
C SER A 82 16.94 8.90 7.33
N ASN A 83 17.51 7.90 6.65
CA ASN A 83 16.81 7.19 5.59
C ASN A 83 15.56 6.46 6.12
N LEU A 84 15.58 6.04 7.39
CA LEU A 84 14.41 5.48 8.06
C LEU A 84 13.32 6.53 8.32
N ASP A 85 13.68 7.78 8.62
CA ASP A 85 12.71 8.87 8.74
C ASP A 85 12.03 9.14 7.39
N LEU A 86 12.80 9.17 6.30
CA LEU A 86 12.25 9.33 4.94
C LEU A 86 11.28 8.21 4.57
N LEU A 87 11.63 6.98 4.93
CA LEU A 87 10.77 5.81 4.77
C LEU A 87 9.47 5.97 5.57
N ASN A 88 9.57 6.21 6.88
CA ASN A 88 8.42 6.32 7.78
C ASN A 88 7.54 7.53 7.49
N GLU A 89 8.06 8.57 6.83
CA GLU A 89 7.27 9.72 6.41
C GLU A 89 6.38 9.40 5.20
N CYS A 90 6.84 8.52 4.32
CA CYS A 90 6.06 8.05 3.17
C CYS A 90 5.13 6.89 3.56
N ASP A 91 5.67 5.89 4.26
CA ASP A 91 4.98 4.69 4.72
C ASP A 91 4.74 4.77 6.24
N ASN A 92 3.71 5.53 6.62
CA ASN A 92 3.39 5.82 8.02
C ASN A 92 2.22 5.00 8.57
N PHE A 93 1.73 4.01 7.82
CA PHE A 93 0.74 3.06 8.31
C PHE A 93 1.43 2.04 9.24
N PRO A 94 0.91 1.79 10.44
CA PRO A 94 1.51 0.80 11.33
C PRO A 94 1.26 -0.61 10.79
N TYR A 95 2.30 -1.44 10.73
CA TYR A 95 2.18 -2.83 10.30
C TYR A 95 2.12 -3.78 11.49
N TYR A 96 1.43 -4.91 11.32
CA TYR A 96 1.27 -5.93 12.37
C TYR A 96 2.62 -6.36 12.98
N GLN A 97 3.65 -6.48 12.13
CA GLN A 97 4.99 -6.95 12.49
C GLN A 97 5.79 -5.93 13.31
N THR A 98 5.52 -4.63 13.13
CA THR A 98 6.30 -3.55 13.75
C THR A 98 5.59 -2.96 14.96
N ASP A 99 4.27 -2.77 14.87
CA ASP A 99 3.45 -2.27 15.97
C ASP A 99 2.04 -2.89 15.90
N THR A 100 1.90 -4.08 16.48
CA THR A 100 0.65 -4.83 16.51
C THR A 100 -0.50 -4.05 17.17
N LYS A 101 -0.20 -3.26 18.21
CA LYS A 101 -1.23 -2.50 18.95
C LYS A 101 -1.77 -1.35 18.11
N MET A 102 -0.87 -0.57 17.49
CA MET A 102 -1.29 0.52 16.60
C MET A 102 -1.95 -0.02 15.33
N PHE A 103 -1.47 -1.13 14.77
CA PHE A 103 -2.11 -1.81 13.64
C PHE A 103 -3.59 -2.12 13.95
N PHE A 104 -3.86 -2.83 15.05
CA PHE A 104 -5.25 -3.14 15.45
C PHE A 104 -6.07 -1.89 15.75
N ALA A 105 -5.49 -0.84 16.35
CA ALA A 105 -6.19 0.42 16.57
C ALA A 105 -6.65 1.06 15.23
N HIS A 106 -5.83 0.97 14.19
CA HIS A 106 -6.16 1.46 12.85
C HIS A 106 -7.22 0.59 12.18
N ILE A 107 -6.96 -0.71 12.00
CA ILE A 107 -7.86 -1.59 11.24
C ILE A 107 -9.25 -1.76 11.89
N ASN A 108 -9.33 -1.67 13.24
CA ASN A 108 -10.63 -1.72 13.94
C ASN A 108 -11.41 -0.40 13.86
N THR A 109 -10.80 0.68 13.37
CA THR A 109 -11.47 1.97 13.21
C THR A 109 -12.13 2.11 11.85
N TYR A 110 -11.52 1.58 10.79
CA TYR A 110 -11.93 1.86 9.42
C TYR A 110 -13.10 1.01 8.94
N TYR A 111 -13.79 1.53 7.92
CA TYR A 111 -14.75 0.78 7.13
C TYR A 111 -14.03 0.12 5.95
N ALA A 112 -14.34 -1.13 5.65
CA ALA A 112 -13.83 -1.81 4.47
C ALA A 112 -14.74 -1.59 3.26
N LEU A 113 -14.14 -1.31 2.09
CA LEU A 113 -14.82 -1.17 0.81
C LEU A 113 -14.98 -2.53 0.13
N TYR A 114 -16.19 -2.82 -0.33
CA TYR A 114 -16.51 -4.03 -1.09
C TYR A 114 -17.33 -3.70 -2.34
N ILE A 115 -17.39 -4.66 -3.27
CA ILE A 115 -18.43 -4.74 -4.29
C ILE A 115 -19.29 -5.97 -4.01
N LYS A 116 -20.59 -5.94 -4.34
CA LYS A 116 -21.50 -7.06 -4.05
C LYS A 116 -21.05 -8.41 -4.64
N ASP A 117 -20.31 -8.38 -5.75
CA ASP A 117 -19.88 -9.57 -6.48
C ASP A 117 -18.64 -10.21 -5.84
N LEU A 118 -17.95 -9.47 -4.95
CA LEU A 118 -16.76 -9.89 -4.21
C LEU A 118 -16.91 -9.52 -2.72
N PRO A 119 -17.84 -10.17 -1.99
CA PRO A 119 -18.16 -9.81 -0.60
C PRO A 119 -17.01 -10.10 0.39
N ASP A 120 -16.04 -10.94 0.00
CA ASP A 120 -14.90 -11.34 0.83
C ASP A 120 -13.58 -10.65 0.42
N VAL A 121 -13.63 -9.66 -0.47
CA VAL A 121 -12.45 -8.94 -0.95
C VAL A 121 -12.50 -7.48 -0.55
N GLU A 122 -11.62 -7.11 0.38
CA GLU A 122 -11.44 -5.72 0.79
C GLU A 122 -10.69 -4.95 -0.31
N LEU A 123 -11.33 -3.90 -0.82
CA LEU A 123 -10.78 -3.07 -1.89
C LEU A 123 -10.12 -1.78 -1.38
N GLY A 124 -10.39 -1.39 -0.13
CA GLY A 124 -9.85 -0.17 0.46
C GLY A 124 -10.39 0.10 1.86
N TYR A 125 -9.73 1.04 2.57
CA TYR A 125 -10.08 1.46 3.93
C TYR A 125 -10.62 2.88 3.96
N ILE A 126 -11.80 3.04 4.54
CA ILE A 126 -12.56 4.28 4.53
C ILE A 126 -12.69 4.82 5.95
N LEU A 127 -12.50 6.12 6.11
CA LEU A 127 -12.77 6.78 7.39
C LEU A 127 -14.26 6.68 7.75
N PRO A 128 -14.60 6.44 9.02
CA PRO A 128 -16.01 6.43 9.46
C PRO A 128 -16.80 7.70 9.08
N SER A 129 -16.15 8.88 9.14
CA SER A 129 -16.74 10.15 8.74
C SER A 129 -17.07 10.21 7.25
N VAL A 130 -16.27 9.54 6.41
CA VAL A 130 -16.52 9.43 4.97
C VAL A 130 -17.61 8.40 4.69
N ALA A 131 -17.52 7.19 5.27
CA ALA A 131 -18.50 6.13 5.09
C ALA A 131 -19.93 6.56 5.45
N GLN A 132 -20.08 7.35 6.51
CA GLN A 132 -21.39 7.83 6.95
C GLN A 132 -22.09 8.72 5.89
N VAL A 133 -21.33 9.42 5.03
CA VAL A 133 -21.89 10.24 3.94
C VAL A 133 -22.59 9.39 2.87
N PHE A 134 -22.21 8.11 2.75
CA PHE A 134 -22.84 7.17 1.81
C PHE A 134 -24.14 6.56 2.36
N SER A 135 -24.51 6.84 3.61
CA SER A 135 -25.73 6.31 4.22
C SER A 135 -26.97 6.80 3.49
N GLY A 136 -27.74 5.87 2.93
CA GLY A 136 -28.97 6.17 2.19
C GLY A 136 -28.77 6.49 0.71
N LEU A 137 -27.54 6.44 0.19
CA LEU A 137 -27.31 6.51 -1.25
C LEU A 137 -27.77 5.21 -1.93
N PRO A 138 -28.46 5.27 -3.08
CA PRO A 138 -29.11 4.11 -3.70
C PRO A 138 -28.14 3.04 -4.20
N ASP A 139 -26.93 3.44 -4.59
CA ASP A 139 -25.92 2.53 -5.15
C ASP A 139 -25.03 1.88 -4.09
N TRP A 140 -25.21 2.27 -2.82
CA TRP A 140 -24.31 1.93 -1.72
C TRP A 140 -25.06 1.35 -0.54
N LYS A 141 -24.48 0.33 0.09
CA LYS A 141 -24.93 -0.21 1.37
C LYS A 141 -23.87 0.05 2.43
N VAL A 142 -24.25 0.80 3.45
CA VAL A 142 -23.43 0.99 4.65
C VAL A 142 -23.90 0.02 5.73
N ASP A 143 -22.98 -0.76 6.29
CA ASP A 143 -23.22 -1.58 7.47
C ASP A 143 -22.33 -1.09 8.62
N ASN A 144 -22.93 -0.41 9.60
CA ASN A 144 -22.19 0.14 10.75
C ASN A 144 -21.73 -0.94 11.74
N ARG A 145 -22.36 -2.12 11.72
CA ARG A 145 -22.00 -3.23 12.61
C ARG A 145 -20.76 -3.94 12.09
N GLU A 146 -20.76 -4.25 10.79
CA GLU A 146 -19.63 -4.89 10.12
C GLU A 146 -18.57 -3.88 9.64
N ARG A 147 -18.83 -2.58 9.80
CA ARG A 147 -18.01 -1.48 9.28
C ARG A 147 -17.67 -1.69 7.80
N SER A 148 -18.70 -1.82 6.98
CA SER A 148 -18.53 -2.02 5.54
C SER A 148 -19.26 -0.96 4.72
N LEU A 149 -18.64 -0.57 3.60
CA LEU A 149 -19.27 0.16 2.52
C LEU A 149 -19.26 -0.75 1.29
N THR A 150 -20.43 -1.15 0.82
CA THR A 150 -20.56 -2.04 -0.35
C THR A 150 -21.20 -1.32 -1.53
N LEU A 151 -20.56 -1.33 -2.69
CA LEU A 151 -21.18 -0.96 -3.96
C LEU A 151 -22.14 -2.08 -4.40
N ILE A 152 -23.44 -1.80 -4.42
CA ILE A 152 -24.49 -2.78 -4.75
C ILE A 152 -25.02 -2.66 -6.19
N THR A 153 -24.68 -1.58 -6.88
CA THR A 153 -25.07 -1.33 -8.27
C THR A 153 -24.02 -1.85 -9.26
N GLY A 154 -24.50 -2.27 -10.44
CA GLY A 154 -23.67 -2.72 -11.56
C GLY A 154 -23.42 -4.23 -11.57
N SER A 155 -23.36 -4.80 -12.76
CA SER A 155 -23.07 -6.22 -13.04
C SER A 155 -21.73 -6.41 -13.79
N ASN A 156 -21.17 -5.31 -14.28
CA ASN A 156 -19.92 -5.24 -15.02
C ASN A 156 -19.17 -3.95 -14.64
N GLU A 157 -17.95 -3.82 -15.15
CA GLU A 157 -17.05 -2.70 -14.85
C GLU A 157 -17.68 -1.36 -15.24
N GLU A 158 -18.20 -1.23 -16.46
CA GLU A 158 -18.78 0.01 -16.98
C GLU A 158 -19.94 0.52 -16.10
N GLU A 159 -20.85 -0.38 -15.69
CA GLU A 159 -21.98 -0.03 -14.82
C GLU A 159 -21.52 0.42 -13.43
N ARG A 160 -20.50 -0.24 -12.86
CA ARG A 160 -19.92 0.14 -11.55
C ARG A 160 -19.20 1.47 -11.65
N SER A 161 -18.38 1.68 -12.67
CA SER A 161 -17.69 2.95 -12.96
C SER A 161 -18.67 4.10 -13.10
N LYS A 162 -19.80 3.90 -13.77
CA LYS A 162 -20.86 4.90 -13.87
C LYS A 162 -21.47 5.24 -12.51
N ALA A 163 -21.78 4.25 -11.68
CA ALA A 163 -22.33 4.46 -10.34
C ALA A 163 -21.36 5.23 -9.43
N VAL A 164 -20.08 4.85 -9.44
CA VAL A 164 -19.01 5.53 -8.71
C VAL A 164 -18.84 6.96 -9.20
N ALA A 165 -18.75 7.17 -10.52
CA ALA A 165 -18.61 8.50 -11.11
C ALA A 165 -19.77 9.43 -10.75
N MET A 166 -21.03 8.95 -10.83
CA MET A 166 -22.20 9.72 -10.42
C MET A 166 -22.16 10.10 -8.95
N THR A 167 -21.73 9.17 -8.09
CA THR A 167 -21.56 9.42 -6.66
C THR A 167 -20.49 10.49 -6.40
N CYS A 168 -19.29 10.32 -6.97
CA CYS A 168 -18.18 11.27 -6.83
C CYS A 168 -18.54 12.67 -7.36
N GLN A 169 -19.26 12.76 -8.48
CA GLN A 169 -19.75 14.04 -9.02
C GLN A 169 -20.75 14.72 -8.07
N ALA A 170 -21.65 13.96 -7.45
CA ALA A 170 -22.58 14.51 -6.47
C ALA A 170 -21.85 15.00 -5.21
N LEU A 171 -20.89 14.22 -4.70
CA LEU A 171 -20.05 14.61 -3.57
C LEU A 171 -19.21 15.86 -3.88
N LYS A 172 -18.68 15.99 -5.10
CA LYS A 172 -17.97 17.20 -5.55
C LYS A 172 -18.92 18.40 -5.54
N ALA A 173 -20.14 18.22 -6.04
CA ALA A 173 -21.12 19.29 -6.15
C ALA A 173 -21.65 19.80 -4.81
N THR A 174 -21.57 19.00 -3.73
CA THR A 174 -21.90 19.47 -2.39
C THR A 174 -20.77 20.28 -1.74
N GLY A 175 -19.53 20.07 -2.18
CA GLY A 175 -18.35 20.78 -1.66
C GLY A 175 -17.93 20.34 -0.25
N HIS A 176 -18.42 19.20 0.23
CA HIS A 176 -18.12 18.66 1.56
C HIS A 176 -16.67 18.25 1.72
N PHE A 177 -16.13 17.56 0.71
CA PHE A 177 -14.77 17.04 0.74
C PHE A 177 -13.84 17.99 -0.01
N GLN A 178 -12.89 18.57 0.73
CA GLN A 178 -11.86 19.46 0.22
C GLN A 178 -10.95 18.74 -0.78
N VAL A 179 -10.70 17.44 -0.62
CA VAL A 179 -9.89 16.67 -1.58
C VAL A 179 -10.49 16.72 -3.01
N LEU A 180 -11.81 16.81 -3.15
CA LEU A 180 -12.51 16.88 -4.44
C LEU A 180 -12.35 18.22 -5.16
N LYS A 181 -11.74 19.24 -4.53
CA LYS A 181 -11.30 20.45 -5.23
C LYS A 181 -10.16 20.18 -6.19
N GLY A 182 -9.38 19.12 -5.95
CA GLY A 182 -8.29 18.66 -6.81
C GLY A 182 -8.74 17.81 -8.00
N TRP A 183 -9.99 17.94 -8.44
CA TRP A 183 -10.55 17.15 -9.55
C TRP A 183 -9.81 17.41 -10.86
N ARG A 184 -9.42 16.34 -11.57
CA ARG A 184 -8.56 16.42 -12.77
C ARG A 184 -9.16 15.79 -14.02
N ASP A 185 -10.38 15.25 -13.93
CA ASP A 185 -10.98 14.45 -15.01
C ASP A 185 -10.10 13.26 -15.43
N GLU A 186 -9.34 12.74 -14.47
CA GLU A 186 -8.42 11.61 -14.62
C GLU A 186 -8.93 10.44 -13.79
N LEU A 187 -9.12 9.30 -14.44
CA LEU A 187 -9.71 8.10 -13.84
C LEU A 187 -8.64 7.09 -13.47
N TYR A 188 -8.56 6.71 -12.21
CA TYR A 188 -7.70 5.65 -11.72
C TYR A 188 -8.41 4.29 -11.67
N PRO A 189 -7.71 3.19 -11.99
CA PRO A 189 -8.29 1.86 -11.98
C PRO A 189 -8.36 1.28 -10.56
N VAL A 190 -9.46 0.59 -10.23
CA VAL A 190 -9.57 -0.27 -9.05
C VAL A 190 -9.65 -1.72 -9.51
N TYR A 191 -8.65 -2.52 -9.13
CA TYR A 191 -8.51 -3.90 -9.56
C TYR A 191 -8.98 -4.91 -8.51
N GLY A 192 -9.50 -6.03 -9.00
CA GLY A 192 -9.87 -7.19 -8.20
C GLY A 192 -8.73 -8.20 -8.08
N PRO A 193 -8.97 -9.32 -7.38
CA PRO A 193 -7.93 -10.27 -7.03
C PRO A 193 -7.30 -10.98 -8.21
N ASN A 194 -8.01 -11.03 -9.35
CA ASN A 194 -7.54 -11.62 -10.59
C ASN A 194 -6.93 -10.57 -11.53
N ARG A 195 -6.63 -9.36 -11.03
CA ARG A 195 -6.10 -8.22 -11.79
C ARG A 195 -7.09 -7.70 -12.85
N GLU A 196 -8.37 -8.00 -12.66
CA GLU A 196 -9.46 -7.50 -13.47
C GLU A 196 -9.84 -6.08 -13.03
N LEU A 197 -10.13 -5.20 -13.99
CA LEU A 197 -10.67 -3.88 -13.67
C LEU A 197 -12.09 -4.04 -13.11
N LEU A 198 -12.30 -3.64 -11.87
CA LEU A 198 -13.61 -3.70 -11.21
C LEU A 198 -14.42 -2.45 -11.51
N PHE A 199 -13.80 -1.28 -11.36
CA PHE A 199 -14.36 0.02 -11.71
C PHE A 199 -13.23 1.06 -11.75
N SER A 200 -13.54 2.22 -12.31
CA SER A 200 -12.69 3.39 -12.31
C SER A 200 -13.23 4.46 -11.36
N ILE A 201 -12.32 5.20 -10.76
CA ILE A 201 -12.62 6.27 -9.82
C ILE A 201 -11.82 7.52 -10.17
N GLU A 202 -12.39 8.70 -9.95
CA GLU A 202 -11.65 9.94 -10.17
C GLU A 202 -10.46 10.06 -9.20
N ARG A 203 -9.30 10.51 -9.72
CA ARG A 203 -8.03 10.58 -9.00
C ARG A 203 -8.12 11.25 -7.63
N SER A 204 -8.76 12.41 -7.53
CA SER A 204 -8.93 13.12 -6.25
C SER A 204 -9.89 12.41 -5.29
N ALA A 205 -10.84 11.63 -5.80
CA ALA A 205 -11.77 10.86 -4.99
C ALA A 205 -11.16 9.55 -4.45
N SER A 206 -10.11 9.00 -5.08
CA SER A 206 -9.50 7.71 -4.70
C SER A 206 -9.18 7.59 -3.19
N ALA A 207 -8.61 8.64 -2.59
CA ALA A 207 -8.27 8.68 -1.17
C ALA A 207 -9.48 8.64 -0.22
N LEU A 208 -10.68 9.07 -0.67
CA LEU A 208 -11.91 8.91 0.12
C LEU A 208 -12.31 7.44 0.28
N PHE A 209 -11.95 6.62 -0.71
CA PHE A 209 -12.27 5.20 -0.75
C PHE A 209 -11.14 4.32 -0.20
N GLY A 210 -9.95 4.90 0.03
CA GLY A 210 -8.76 4.19 0.48
C GLY A 210 -8.35 3.04 -0.42
N VAL A 211 -8.66 3.14 -1.70
CA VAL A 211 -8.29 2.13 -2.70
C VAL A 211 -6.83 2.27 -3.07
N VAL A 212 -6.23 1.16 -3.50
CA VAL A 212 -4.86 1.19 -4.04
C VAL A 212 -4.83 2.02 -5.30
N THR A 213 -3.87 2.94 -5.35
CA THR A 213 -3.57 3.71 -6.55
C THR A 213 -2.23 3.29 -7.16
N TYR A 214 -2.09 3.50 -8.46
CA TYR A 214 -0.92 3.08 -9.22
C TYR A 214 -0.29 4.30 -9.86
N GLY A 215 1.03 4.37 -9.76
CA GLY A 215 1.83 5.39 -10.43
C GLY A 215 3.10 4.78 -10.99
N CYS A 216 3.89 5.61 -11.65
CA CYS A 216 5.18 5.22 -12.17
C CYS A 216 6.20 6.34 -11.94
N HIS A 217 7.42 5.94 -11.60
CA HIS A 217 8.52 6.84 -11.32
C HIS A 217 9.73 6.41 -12.13
N MET A 218 10.46 7.37 -12.69
CA MET A 218 11.70 7.13 -13.41
C MET A 218 12.84 7.99 -12.87
N SER A 219 13.95 7.34 -12.55
CA SER A 219 15.21 8.01 -12.18
C SER A 219 16.14 8.04 -13.38
N ALA A 220 16.36 9.23 -13.94
CA ALA A 220 17.32 9.41 -15.02
C ALA A 220 18.70 9.78 -14.46
N TYR A 221 19.72 9.11 -14.97
CA TYR A 221 21.10 9.28 -14.50
C TYR A 221 22.10 9.27 -15.65
N THR A 222 23.30 9.78 -15.41
CA THR A 222 24.43 9.67 -16.33
C THR A 222 25.72 9.46 -15.53
N TYR A 223 26.73 8.91 -16.18
CA TYR A 223 28.10 8.97 -15.68
C TYR A 223 28.74 10.20 -16.32
N ALA A 224 29.18 11.15 -15.50
CA ALA A 224 29.76 12.40 -15.95
C ALA A 224 31.22 12.49 -15.52
N LYS A 225 32.09 13.02 -16.37
CA LYS A 225 33.51 13.19 -16.04
C LYS A 225 33.70 14.06 -14.79
N ARG A 226 34.48 13.54 -13.83
CA ARG A 226 34.81 14.29 -12.62
C ARG A 226 35.71 15.49 -12.95
N PRO A 227 35.55 16.65 -12.30
CA PRO A 227 36.49 17.76 -12.44
C PRO A 227 37.92 17.34 -12.10
N LYS A 228 38.90 17.81 -12.88
CA LYS A 228 40.32 17.43 -12.70
C LYS A 228 40.87 17.69 -11.29
N SER A 229 40.32 18.69 -10.59
CA SER A 229 40.69 19.02 -9.20
C SER A 229 40.34 17.94 -8.19
N GLU A 230 39.44 17.02 -8.51
CA GLU A 230 38.92 15.97 -7.63
C GLU A 230 39.26 14.56 -8.14
N SER A 231 39.79 14.44 -9.35
CA SER A 231 40.23 13.17 -9.96
C SER A 231 41.68 12.79 -9.63
N GLU A 232 42.46 13.68 -9.00
CA GLU A 232 43.89 13.43 -8.70
C GLU A 232 44.11 12.44 -7.54
N ALA A 233 43.06 12.02 -6.82
CA ALA A 233 43.14 11.12 -5.66
C ALA A 233 42.72 9.67 -5.97
N GLY A 234 42.90 9.18 -7.21
CA GLY A 234 42.72 7.77 -7.55
C GLY A 234 41.27 7.25 -7.53
N GLY A 235 40.29 8.16 -7.62
CA GLY A 235 38.87 7.82 -7.82
C GLY A 235 38.53 7.52 -9.28
N GLU A 236 37.33 6.99 -9.52
CA GLU A 236 36.80 6.74 -10.87
C GLU A 236 36.78 8.03 -11.71
N GLU A 237 37.14 7.93 -13.00
CA GLU A 237 37.18 9.09 -13.92
C GLU A 237 35.79 9.69 -14.17
N GLU A 238 34.75 8.89 -13.98
CA GLU A 238 33.35 9.26 -14.14
C GLU A 238 32.62 9.12 -12.80
N GLU A 239 31.65 10.01 -12.57
CA GLU A 239 30.84 10.06 -11.37
C GLU A 239 29.37 9.86 -11.75
N LEU A 240 28.67 9.01 -10.99
CA LEU A 240 27.22 8.85 -11.11
C LEU A 240 26.50 10.14 -10.69
N LYS A 241 25.69 10.70 -11.59
CA LYS A 241 24.85 11.86 -11.33
C LYS A 241 23.41 11.62 -11.72
N LEU A 242 22.48 12.22 -10.99
CA LEU A 242 21.04 12.12 -11.21
C LEU A 242 20.47 13.44 -11.71
N TRP A 243 19.52 13.36 -12.63
CA TRP A 243 18.73 14.51 -13.06
C TRP A 243 17.54 14.71 -12.10
N VAL A 244 17.61 15.76 -11.30
CA VAL A 244 16.64 16.06 -10.26
C VAL A 244 15.84 17.31 -10.64
N PRO A 245 14.53 17.17 -10.92
CA PRO A 245 13.66 18.31 -11.13
C PRO A 245 13.23 18.96 -9.82
N ARG A 246 12.87 20.25 -9.93
CA ARG A 246 12.14 20.98 -8.90
C ARG A 246 10.69 21.19 -9.34
N ARG A 247 9.75 20.76 -8.51
CA ARG A 247 8.31 20.91 -8.76
C ARG A 247 7.95 22.39 -8.76
N ALA A 248 7.07 22.81 -9.67
CA ALA A 248 6.57 24.18 -9.66
C ALA A 248 5.91 24.55 -8.33
N ALA A 249 6.18 25.76 -7.83
CA ALA A 249 5.56 26.27 -6.61
C ALA A 249 4.01 26.31 -6.68
N THR A 250 3.44 26.32 -7.89
CA THR A 250 2.00 26.29 -8.15
C THR A 250 1.37 24.89 -8.09
N LYS A 251 2.16 23.82 -8.02
CA LYS A 251 1.65 22.44 -7.90
C LYS A 251 0.75 22.31 -6.66
N GLN A 252 -0.39 21.63 -6.85
CA GLN A 252 -1.40 21.46 -5.79
C GLN A 252 -0.88 20.71 -4.55
N THR A 253 0.05 19.77 -4.76
CA THR A 253 0.69 19.00 -3.69
C THR A 253 2.20 19.16 -3.76
N TYR A 254 2.85 19.37 -2.61
CA TYR A 254 4.30 19.42 -2.49
C TYR A 254 5.00 20.38 -3.49
N GLY A 255 4.46 21.57 -3.73
CA GLY A 255 5.07 22.56 -4.63
C GLY A 255 6.43 23.06 -4.13
N GLY A 256 7.41 23.25 -5.03
CA GLY A 256 8.78 23.68 -4.72
C GLY A 256 9.73 22.58 -4.22
N MET A 257 9.22 21.39 -3.92
CA MET A 257 10.03 20.23 -3.51
C MET A 257 10.74 19.58 -4.70
N LEU A 258 11.79 18.82 -4.40
CA LEU A 258 12.49 17.98 -5.39
C LEU A 258 11.67 16.72 -5.71
N ASP A 259 11.79 16.22 -6.94
CA ASP A 259 11.06 15.06 -7.45
C ASP A 259 12.01 14.02 -8.08
N ASN A 260 11.49 12.86 -8.49
CA ASN A 260 12.20 11.99 -9.42
C ASN A 260 12.16 12.61 -10.83
N THR A 261 13.03 12.17 -11.75
CA THR A 261 13.16 12.83 -13.06
C THR A 261 11.83 12.90 -13.82
N VAL A 262 11.06 11.83 -13.78
CA VAL A 262 9.71 11.76 -14.35
C VAL A 262 8.85 10.96 -13.39
N ALA A 263 7.64 11.45 -13.06
CA ALA A 263 6.73 10.73 -12.17
C ALA A 263 5.26 11.05 -12.45
N GLY A 264 4.44 10.02 -12.66
CA GLY A 264 3.03 10.18 -13.05
C GLY A 264 2.09 9.16 -12.43
N GLY A 265 0.80 9.50 -12.46
CA GLY A 265 -0.28 8.57 -12.15
C GLY A 265 -0.56 7.67 -13.34
N ILE A 266 -0.99 6.42 -13.08
CA ILE A 266 -1.41 5.51 -14.14
C ILE A 266 -2.93 5.58 -14.28
N ALA A 267 -3.39 6.18 -15.37
CA ALA A 267 -4.80 6.26 -15.69
C ALA A 267 -5.38 4.89 -16.10
N THR A 268 -6.70 4.75 -15.97
CA THR A 268 -7.42 3.55 -16.41
C THR A 268 -7.18 3.32 -17.90
N GLY A 269 -6.79 2.09 -18.26
CA GLY A 269 -6.53 1.69 -19.64
C GLY A 269 -5.12 2.03 -20.13
N GLU A 270 -4.34 2.75 -19.33
CA GLU A 270 -2.91 3.00 -19.58
C GLU A 270 -2.06 1.90 -18.94
N THR A 271 -0.96 1.51 -19.60
CA THR A 271 0.01 0.60 -19.00
C THR A 271 1.13 1.40 -18.32
N PRO A 272 1.81 0.85 -17.29
CA PRO A 272 2.86 1.59 -16.58
C PRO A 272 3.96 2.15 -17.49
N PHE A 273 4.35 1.42 -18.55
CA PHE A 273 5.39 1.88 -19.46
C PHE A 273 4.90 2.98 -20.42
N GLU A 274 3.66 2.88 -20.89
CA GLU A 274 3.07 3.94 -21.71
C GLU A 274 2.91 5.23 -20.91
N SER A 275 2.54 5.12 -19.63
CA SER A 275 2.49 6.26 -18.71
C SER A 275 3.87 6.91 -18.59
N ILE A 276 4.94 6.16 -18.30
CA ILE A 276 6.31 6.74 -18.27
C ILE A 276 6.71 7.38 -19.59
N VAL A 277 6.36 6.79 -20.74
CA VAL A 277 6.70 7.39 -22.05
C VAL A 277 5.99 8.73 -22.24
N ARG A 278 4.71 8.82 -21.91
CA ARG A 278 3.92 10.07 -21.97
C ARG A 278 4.48 11.12 -21.01
N GLU A 279 4.62 10.78 -19.74
CA GLU A 279 5.12 11.68 -18.69
C GLU A 279 6.55 12.15 -19.00
N SER A 280 7.38 11.32 -19.63
CA SER A 280 8.73 11.72 -20.03
C SER A 280 8.75 12.82 -21.09
N ALA A 281 7.75 12.82 -21.99
CA ALA A 281 7.59 13.87 -22.98
C ALA A 281 7.00 15.14 -22.38
N GLU A 282 6.04 15.01 -21.46
CA GLU A 282 5.32 16.10 -20.79
C GLU A 282 6.18 16.81 -19.74
N GLU A 283 6.87 16.09 -18.85
CA GLU A 283 7.61 16.71 -17.75
C GLU A 283 9.07 17.05 -18.11
N ALA A 284 9.70 16.23 -18.94
CA ALA A 284 11.15 16.24 -19.14
C ALA A 284 11.61 16.51 -20.59
N SER A 285 10.67 16.71 -21.52
CA SER A 285 10.94 16.89 -22.96
C SER A 285 11.82 15.78 -23.55
N LEU A 286 11.78 14.56 -22.98
CA LEU A 286 12.60 13.45 -23.44
C LEU A 286 11.96 12.81 -24.69
N PRO A 287 12.75 12.55 -25.75
CA PRO A 287 12.22 11.90 -26.94
C PRO A 287 11.68 10.49 -26.64
N GLU A 288 10.47 10.20 -27.12
CA GLU A 288 9.83 8.88 -26.95
C GLU A 288 10.73 7.72 -27.39
N GLU A 289 11.39 7.84 -28.55
CA GLU A 289 12.31 6.80 -29.05
C GLU A 289 13.47 6.51 -28.09
N LEU A 290 13.97 7.55 -27.40
CA LEU A 290 15.04 7.42 -26.43
C LEU A 290 14.55 6.68 -25.18
N VAL A 291 13.39 7.08 -24.65
CA VAL A 291 12.81 6.45 -23.45
C VAL A 291 12.47 5.00 -23.74
N ARG A 292 11.77 4.71 -24.84
CA ARG A 292 11.38 3.34 -25.19
C ARG A 292 12.56 2.40 -25.36
N LYS A 293 13.68 2.91 -25.88
CA LYS A 293 14.88 2.12 -26.15
C LYS A 293 15.70 1.85 -24.88
N ASN A 294 15.80 2.83 -23.98
CA ASN A 294 16.80 2.82 -22.92
C ASN A 294 16.22 2.68 -21.51
N ALA A 295 14.94 2.98 -21.30
CA ALA A 295 14.32 2.87 -19.98
C ALA A 295 14.16 1.40 -19.59
N LYS A 296 14.52 1.08 -18.35
CA LYS A 296 14.48 -0.28 -17.80
C LYS A 296 13.51 -0.33 -16.63
N ALA A 297 12.55 -1.25 -16.67
CA ALA A 297 11.75 -1.56 -15.48
C ALA A 297 12.65 -2.26 -14.45
N VAL A 298 12.71 -1.71 -13.23
CA VAL A 298 13.62 -2.16 -12.17
C VAL A 298 12.92 -2.65 -10.91
N GLY A 299 11.59 -2.59 -10.88
CA GLY A 299 10.78 -3.13 -9.80
C GLY A 299 9.54 -2.29 -9.54
N THR A 300 9.02 -2.42 -8.33
CA THR A 300 7.91 -1.62 -7.81
C THR A 300 8.21 -1.21 -6.39
N VAL A 301 7.84 0.00 -6.00
CA VAL A 301 7.87 0.44 -4.60
C VAL A 301 6.43 0.56 -4.11
N THR A 302 6.11 -0.11 -3.00
CA THR A 302 4.79 -0.02 -2.36
C THR A 302 4.90 0.65 -1.00
N TYR A 303 3.91 1.46 -0.67
CA TYR A 303 3.80 2.09 0.65
C TYR A 303 2.34 2.33 0.99
N PHE A 304 2.07 2.50 2.29
CA PHE A 304 0.75 2.82 2.79
C PHE A 304 0.81 4.17 3.53
N HIS A 305 0.44 5.23 2.80
CA HIS A 305 0.42 6.58 3.36
C HIS A 305 -0.93 6.92 4.01
N ILE A 306 -0.88 7.42 5.23
CA ILE A 306 -1.97 8.10 5.93
C ILE A 306 -1.73 9.60 5.74
N ARG A 307 -2.63 10.26 5.00
CA ARG A 307 -2.47 11.66 4.59
C ARG A 307 -2.37 12.61 5.77
N ASP A 308 -1.33 13.43 5.76
CA ASP A 308 -1.20 14.60 6.62
C ASP A 308 -1.64 15.89 5.91
N ARG A 309 -1.56 17.02 6.63
CA ARG A 309 -1.95 18.35 6.15
C ARG A 309 -1.24 18.80 4.85
N ARG A 310 -0.07 18.26 4.52
CA ARG A 310 0.71 18.62 3.31
C ARG A 310 0.12 18.04 2.03
N ALA A 311 -0.62 16.94 2.14
CA ALA A 311 -1.27 16.32 0.98
C ALA A 311 -2.46 17.15 0.47
N GLY A 312 -2.93 18.13 1.25
CA GLY A 312 -4.11 18.93 0.96
C GLY A 312 -5.41 18.12 1.07
N GLY A 313 -6.54 18.79 1.31
CA GLY A 313 -7.82 18.12 1.54
C GLY A 313 -7.96 17.59 2.97
N GLU A 314 -8.69 16.48 3.13
CA GLU A 314 -8.88 15.81 4.41
C GLU A 314 -7.61 15.08 4.89
N THR A 315 -7.30 15.22 6.18
CA THR A 315 -6.26 14.45 6.88
C THR A 315 -6.76 13.04 7.21
N ARG A 316 -5.83 12.14 7.54
CA ARG A 316 -6.09 10.74 7.95
C ARG A 316 -6.69 9.83 6.89
N LEU A 317 -6.95 10.31 5.68
CA LEU A 317 -7.35 9.46 4.57
C LEU A 317 -6.23 8.46 4.25
N LEU A 318 -6.65 7.25 3.92
CA LEU A 318 -5.78 6.12 3.60
C LEU A 318 -5.43 6.20 2.11
N GLN A 319 -4.14 6.15 1.79
CA GLN A 319 -3.64 6.24 0.43
C GLN A 319 -2.55 5.18 0.21
N PRO A 320 -2.94 3.91 0.05
CA PRO A 320 -2.01 2.87 -0.35
C PRO A 320 -1.65 3.06 -1.83
N GLU A 321 -0.36 2.95 -2.14
CA GLU A 321 0.12 3.15 -3.51
C GLU A 321 1.14 2.09 -3.93
N CYS A 322 1.14 1.79 -5.22
CA CYS A 322 2.15 0.98 -5.89
C CYS A 322 2.77 1.79 -7.04
N GLN A 323 4.08 2.04 -6.94
CA GLN A 323 4.84 2.79 -7.93
C GLN A 323 5.66 1.83 -8.79
N TYR A 324 5.43 1.80 -10.10
CA TYR A 324 6.30 1.10 -11.03
C TYR A 324 7.58 1.90 -11.25
N VAL A 325 8.73 1.31 -10.97
CA VAL A 325 10.02 2.03 -10.98
C VAL A 325 10.80 1.71 -12.24
N TYR A 326 11.34 2.77 -12.85
CA TYR A 326 12.16 2.72 -14.04
C TYR A 326 13.48 3.45 -13.85
N ASP A 327 14.52 2.95 -14.50
CA ASP A 327 15.81 3.61 -14.59
C ASP A 327 16.09 3.99 -16.05
N LEU A 328 16.60 5.20 -16.27
CA LEU A 328 16.98 5.69 -17.60
C LEU A 328 18.38 6.28 -17.57
N GLN A 329 19.34 5.56 -18.14
CA GLN A 329 20.66 6.14 -18.40
C GLN A 329 20.57 7.09 -19.59
N LEU A 330 20.79 8.38 -19.37
CA LEU A 330 20.85 9.38 -20.42
C LEU A 330 22.27 9.49 -20.99
N PRO A 331 22.41 9.66 -22.32
CA PRO A 331 23.66 10.12 -22.91
C PRO A 331 24.07 11.49 -22.35
N GLU A 332 25.39 11.78 -22.28
CA GLU A 332 25.91 13.06 -21.76
C GLU A 332 25.37 14.30 -22.50
N ASP A 333 24.98 14.15 -23.78
CA ASP A 333 24.46 15.24 -24.62
C ASP A 333 22.94 15.46 -24.49
N VAL A 334 22.25 14.62 -23.71
CA VAL A 334 20.80 14.72 -23.49
C VAL A 334 20.52 15.39 -22.14
N VAL A 335 19.93 16.58 -22.19
CA VAL A 335 19.57 17.37 -21.02
C VAL A 335 18.04 17.47 -20.93
N PRO A 336 17.40 16.90 -19.88
CA PRO A 336 15.98 17.08 -19.60
C PRO A 336 15.60 18.55 -19.48
N LYS A 337 14.41 18.91 -19.95
CA LYS A 337 13.89 20.28 -19.89
C LYS A 337 12.40 20.26 -19.57
N PRO A 338 11.89 21.22 -18.78
CA PRO A 338 10.46 21.37 -18.58
C PRO A 338 9.77 21.56 -19.93
N SER A 339 8.72 20.78 -20.21
CA SER A 339 7.86 20.97 -21.38
C SER A 339 6.64 21.83 -21.03
N ASP A 340 6.15 21.71 -19.79
CA ASP A 340 4.97 22.37 -19.27
C ASP A 340 5.28 23.22 -18.02
N ASP A 341 4.23 23.64 -17.30
CA ASP A 341 4.32 24.44 -16.07
C ASP A 341 4.42 23.60 -14.79
N GLU A 342 4.62 22.28 -14.91
CA GLU A 342 4.67 21.37 -13.77
C GLU A 342 6.04 21.32 -13.09
N VAL A 343 7.10 21.62 -13.85
CA VAL A 343 8.51 21.57 -13.44
C VAL A 343 9.18 22.93 -13.65
N GLU A 344 9.88 23.45 -12.64
CA GLU A 344 10.62 24.72 -12.76
C GLU A 344 11.94 24.58 -13.53
N GLY A 345 12.58 23.42 -13.39
CA GLY A 345 13.86 23.13 -14.01
C GLY A 345 14.43 21.81 -13.52
N PHE A 346 15.49 21.38 -14.21
CA PHE A 346 16.26 20.18 -13.89
C PHE A 346 17.68 20.56 -13.49
N GLU A 347 18.17 19.94 -12.42
CA GLU A 347 19.54 20.06 -11.95
C GLU A 347 20.23 18.70 -12.05
N LEU A 348 21.45 18.66 -12.59
CA LEU A 348 22.28 17.45 -12.57
C LEU A 348 23.07 17.42 -11.25
N LYS A 349 22.70 16.53 -10.33
CA LYS A 349 23.26 16.46 -8.98
C LYS A 349 24.13 15.22 -8.78
N SER A 350 25.21 15.34 -8.02
CA SER A 350 25.97 14.19 -7.53
C SER A 350 25.13 13.37 -6.54
N VAL A 351 25.53 12.12 -6.33
CA VAL A 351 24.91 11.27 -5.30
C VAL A 351 24.94 11.92 -3.92
N ASP A 352 26.05 12.58 -3.56
CA ASP A 352 26.20 13.25 -2.26
C ASP A 352 25.27 14.46 -2.12
N GLU A 353 25.12 15.27 -3.18
CA GLU A 353 24.16 16.38 -3.20
C GLU A 353 22.71 15.89 -3.05
N VAL A 354 22.38 14.74 -3.67
CA VAL A 354 21.06 14.12 -3.51
C VAL A 354 20.86 13.60 -2.08
N LYS A 355 21.88 12.95 -1.48
CA LYS A 355 21.85 12.50 -0.08
C LYS A 355 21.66 13.67 0.89
N ASP A 356 22.35 14.78 0.66
CA ASP A 356 22.20 16.00 1.46
C ASP A 356 20.78 16.57 1.35
N ALA A 357 20.22 16.68 0.15
CA ALA A 357 18.86 17.18 -0.05
C ALA A 357 17.78 16.24 0.52
N LEU A 358 18.00 14.92 0.47
CA LEU A 358 17.16 13.93 1.14
C LEU A 358 17.20 14.13 2.67
N ARG A 359 18.41 14.23 3.23
CA ARG A 359 18.61 14.49 4.65
C ARG A 359 17.93 15.79 5.09
N ASP A 360 17.95 16.83 4.27
CA ASP A 360 17.33 18.12 4.58
C ASP A 360 15.79 18.13 4.35
N GLY A 361 15.23 17.02 3.85
CA GLY A 361 13.80 16.84 3.64
C GLY A 361 13.24 17.64 2.47
N GLU A 362 14.07 17.90 1.45
CA GLU A 362 13.69 18.69 0.27
C GLU A 362 12.90 17.89 -0.77
N PHE A 363 13.01 16.57 -0.76
CA PHE A 363 12.29 15.69 -1.67
C PHE A 363 10.86 15.43 -1.22
N LYS A 364 9.95 15.36 -2.20
CA LYS A 364 8.61 14.82 -1.98
C LYS A 364 8.72 13.40 -1.36
N PRO A 365 7.90 13.04 -0.35
CA PRO A 365 8.13 11.82 0.43
C PRO A 365 8.24 10.53 -0.39
N ASN A 366 7.35 10.31 -1.36
CA ASN A 366 7.39 9.10 -2.18
C ASN A 366 8.61 9.07 -3.13
N CYS A 367 9.11 10.22 -3.55
CA CYS A 367 10.30 10.33 -4.39
C CYS A 367 11.58 10.02 -3.62
N ALA A 368 11.62 10.39 -2.33
CA ALA A 368 12.70 10.01 -1.44
C ALA A 368 12.81 8.49 -1.34
N VAL A 369 11.70 7.80 -1.13
CA VAL A 369 11.65 6.32 -1.06
C VAL A 369 12.10 5.66 -2.36
N VAL A 370 11.68 6.18 -3.53
CA VAL A 370 12.16 5.68 -4.83
C VAL A 370 13.67 5.88 -5.02
N LEU A 371 14.23 6.99 -4.51
CA LEU A 371 15.69 7.22 -4.54
C LEU A 371 16.46 6.30 -3.59
N LEU A 372 15.89 5.95 -2.43
CA LEU A 372 16.50 4.97 -1.54
C LEU A 372 16.55 3.58 -2.20
N ASP A 373 15.47 3.15 -2.87
CA ASP A 373 15.48 1.94 -3.71
C ASP A 373 16.55 2.02 -4.82
N PHE A 374 16.65 3.16 -5.52
CA PHE A 374 17.71 3.38 -6.50
C PHE A 374 19.10 3.22 -5.90
N PHE A 375 19.36 3.82 -4.73
CA PHE A 375 20.66 3.73 -4.08
C PHE A 375 21.02 2.31 -3.65
N VAL A 376 20.05 1.53 -3.19
CA VAL A 376 20.25 0.10 -2.89
C VAL A 376 20.61 -0.67 -4.17
N ARG A 377 19.82 -0.51 -5.25
CA ARG A 377 20.03 -1.24 -6.52
C ARG A 377 21.34 -0.86 -7.22
N HIS A 378 21.83 0.36 -7.04
CA HIS A 378 23.07 0.86 -7.62
C HIS A 378 24.29 0.76 -6.68
N GLY A 379 24.14 0.16 -5.50
CA GLY A 379 25.25 -0.05 -4.55
C GLY A 379 25.78 1.22 -3.88
N VAL A 380 24.98 2.29 -3.87
CA VAL A 380 25.25 3.56 -3.19
C VAL A 380 24.94 3.49 -1.70
N LEU A 381 23.95 2.68 -1.32
CA LEU A 381 23.70 2.24 0.05
C LEU A 381 24.03 0.75 0.13
N THR A 382 24.70 0.35 1.20
CA THR A 382 25.11 -1.03 1.44
C THR A 382 24.63 -1.50 2.83
N PRO A 383 24.45 -2.81 3.04
CA PRO A 383 24.09 -3.35 4.35
C PRO A 383 25.09 -3.00 5.46
N GLU A 384 26.35 -2.75 5.11
CA GLU A 384 27.42 -2.41 6.05
C GLU A 384 27.36 -0.95 6.53
N GLU A 385 26.80 -0.04 5.73
CA GLU A 385 26.79 1.40 5.99
C GLU A 385 25.42 1.93 6.42
N GLU A 386 24.34 1.26 6.04
CA GLU A 386 22.95 1.69 6.30
C GLU A 386 22.26 0.77 7.33
N PRO A 387 22.06 1.23 8.58
CA PRO A 387 21.39 0.44 9.61
C PRO A 387 19.97 -0.03 9.25
N ALA A 388 19.22 0.77 8.49
CA ALA A 388 17.86 0.47 8.05
C ALA A 388 17.81 -0.19 6.65
N TYR A 389 18.92 -0.79 6.20
CA TYR A 389 19.04 -1.32 4.84
C TYR A 389 17.97 -2.37 4.53
N SER A 390 17.61 -3.22 5.52
CA SER A 390 16.62 -4.28 5.31
C SER A 390 15.22 -3.68 5.10
N GLU A 391 14.85 -2.69 5.90
CA GLU A 391 13.59 -1.97 5.79
C GLU A 391 13.48 -1.26 4.44
N ILE A 392 14.55 -0.58 4.01
CA ILE A 392 14.62 0.07 2.70
C ILE A 392 14.57 -0.95 1.57
N SER A 393 15.31 -2.06 1.66
CA SER A 393 15.34 -3.07 0.60
C SER A 393 14.02 -3.84 0.46
N CYS A 394 13.21 -3.92 1.51
CA CYS A 394 11.91 -4.60 1.49
C CYS A 394 10.81 -3.81 0.76
N LEU A 395 11.00 -2.51 0.53
CA LEU A 395 10.12 -1.67 -0.29
C LEU A 395 9.80 -2.28 -1.67
N SER A 396 10.77 -3.02 -2.21
CA SER A 396 10.76 -3.54 -3.58
C SER A 396 10.25 -4.99 -3.70
N GLY A 397 9.77 -5.59 -2.59
CA GLY A 397 9.44 -7.02 -2.51
C GLY A 397 7.96 -7.36 -2.28
N ASP A 398 7.18 -6.49 -1.65
CA ASP A 398 5.85 -6.83 -1.12
C ASP A 398 4.70 -6.40 -2.05
N SER A 399 4.78 -6.80 -3.33
CA SER A 399 3.69 -6.61 -4.32
C SER A 399 2.48 -7.52 -4.03
N PHE A 400 1.75 -7.24 -2.95
CA PHE A 400 0.48 -7.89 -2.60
C PHE A 400 -0.75 -7.14 -3.15
N LEU A 401 -0.52 -6.07 -3.92
CA LEU A 401 -1.57 -5.23 -4.49
C LEU A 401 -1.86 -5.64 -5.94
N TYR A 402 -3.14 -5.71 -6.29
CA TYR A 402 -3.60 -6.21 -7.58
C TYR A 402 -3.34 -5.21 -8.71
N GLY A 403 -2.21 -5.28 -9.40
CA GLY A 403 -1.90 -4.41 -10.55
C GLY A 403 -2.37 -4.97 -11.90
N PRO A 404 -2.29 -4.19 -13.00
CA PRO A 404 -2.65 -4.63 -14.35
C PRO A 404 -1.99 -5.96 -14.75
N SER A 405 -2.73 -6.80 -15.47
CA SER A 405 -2.23 -8.04 -16.10
C SER A 405 -2.08 -7.86 -17.61
N LYS A 406 -1.07 -8.51 -18.22
CA LYS A 406 -0.98 -8.59 -19.68
C LYS A 406 -2.16 -9.41 -20.22
N HIS A 407 -3.09 -8.77 -20.92
CA HIS A 407 -3.97 -9.48 -21.85
C HIS A 407 -3.15 -9.96 -23.06
N ASN A 408 -2.65 -11.20 -23.01
CA ASN A 408 -2.06 -11.84 -24.17
C ASN A 408 -2.94 -13.01 -24.64
N ASN A 409 -3.77 -12.74 -25.65
CA ASN A 409 -4.19 -13.77 -26.61
C ASN A 409 -3.01 -13.99 -27.58
N SER A 410 -2.02 -14.80 -27.19
CA SER A 410 -1.10 -15.52 -28.10
C SER A 410 -0.20 -16.47 -27.29
N PRO A 411 0.05 -17.70 -27.76
CA PRO A 411 0.84 -18.69 -27.03
C PRO A 411 2.33 -18.28 -26.98
N PRO A 412 3.06 -18.60 -25.90
CA PRO A 412 4.46 -18.25 -25.77
C PRO A 412 5.33 -19.10 -26.70
N ASN A 413 6.10 -18.45 -27.58
CA ASN A 413 7.29 -19.05 -28.16
C ASN A 413 8.39 -19.08 -27.11
N GLU A 414 8.86 -20.28 -26.79
CA GLU A 414 10.09 -20.51 -26.03
C GLU A 414 11.28 -19.92 -26.80
N THR A 415 12.02 -19.00 -26.19
CA THR A 415 13.50 -18.94 -26.11
C THR A 415 13.96 -17.50 -25.82
N SER A 416 14.41 -17.26 -24.59
CA SER A 416 15.60 -16.48 -24.21
C SER A 416 15.45 -15.90 -22.80
N ALA A 417 15.60 -16.74 -21.77
CA ALA A 417 15.97 -16.29 -20.44
C ALA A 417 17.49 -16.44 -20.31
N SER A 418 18.24 -15.34 -20.43
CA SER A 418 19.66 -15.35 -20.07
C SER A 418 19.77 -15.06 -18.57
N VAL A 419 20.32 -16.07 -17.89
CA VAL A 419 20.59 -16.18 -16.47
C VAL A 419 21.72 -15.24 -16.05
N CYS A 420 21.58 -14.57 -14.91
CA CYS A 420 22.72 -14.19 -14.07
C CYS A 420 22.34 -14.39 -12.59
N SER A 421 22.68 -15.54 -12.05
CA SER A 421 22.80 -15.80 -10.60
C SER A 421 23.88 -16.86 -10.41
N PRO A 422 24.83 -16.70 -9.47
CA PRO A 422 25.87 -17.67 -9.26
C PRO A 422 25.33 -18.90 -8.52
N ALA A 423 25.83 -20.06 -8.95
CA ALA A 423 25.41 -21.38 -8.51
C ALA A 423 25.84 -21.70 -7.06
N PHE A 424 24.92 -22.27 -6.29
CA PHE A 424 25.23 -23.30 -5.30
C PHE A 424 24.20 -24.42 -5.41
N GLY A 425 24.70 -25.63 -5.64
CA GLY A 425 23.90 -26.79 -6.04
C GLY A 425 23.22 -27.53 -4.90
N GLY A 426 22.21 -28.32 -5.27
CA GLY A 426 21.87 -29.56 -4.57
C GLY A 426 20.41 -29.70 -4.12
N ARG A 427 19.67 -30.49 -4.91
CA ARG A 427 18.43 -31.25 -4.59
C ARG A 427 17.11 -30.46 -4.55
N GLN A 428 16.28 -30.74 -5.55
CA GLN A 428 14.85 -30.48 -5.54
C GLN A 428 14.14 -31.27 -4.43
N PRO A 429 13.10 -30.71 -3.79
CA PRO A 429 12.03 -31.50 -3.21
C PRO A 429 10.71 -31.34 -3.98
N VAL A 430 10.01 -32.46 -4.00
CA VAL A 430 8.70 -32.75 -4.59
C VAL A 430 7.60 -31.98 -3.85
N PHE A 431 6.68 -31.35 -4.59
CA PHE A 431 5.47 -30.72 -4.05
C PHE A 431 4.54 -31.78 -3.42
N ALA A 432 4.29 -31.67 -2.12
CA ALA A 432 3.13 -32.29 -1.47
C ALA A 432 2.05 -31.22 -1.27
N ARG A 433 0.85 -31.47 -1.80
CA ARG A 433 -0.36 -30.69 -1.52
C ARG A 433 -0.76 -30.93 -0.07
N SER A 434 -0.85 -29.87 0.74
CA SER A 434 -1.62 -29.86 1.97
C SER A 434 -2.68 -28.77 1.90
N SER A 435 -3.90 -29.20 1.66
CA SER A 435 -5.13 -28.49 2.00
C SER A 435 -5.26 -28.38 3.52
N GLU A 436 -5.70 -27.21 4.00
CA GLU A 436 -6.16 -26.86 5.36
C GLU A 436 -5.34 -25.75 6.04
N LEU A 437 -5.65 -24.50 5.67
CA LEU A 437 -5.53 -23.30 6.50
C LEU A 437 -6.79 -22.44 6.26
N PRO A 438 -7.48 -21.91 7.30
CA PRO A 438 -8.70 -21.13 7.13
C PRO A 438 -8.42 -19.75 6.51
N SER A 439 -9.24 -19.38 5.54
CA SER A 439 -9.12 -18.25 4.62
C SER A 439 -9.48 -16.88 5.22
N LYS A 440 -8.76 -16.39 6.24
CA LYS A 440 -9.05 -15.08 6.88
C LYS A 440 -7.90 -14.07 6.94
N PHE A 441 -6.92 -14.20 6.06
CA PHE A 441 -5.89 -13.16 5.87
C PHE A 441 -5.74 -12.93 4.38
N ASN A 442 -6.36 -11.88 3.85
CA ASN A 442 -6.07 -11.40 2.51
C ASN A 442 -6.28 -9.89 2.43
N VAL A 443 -5.28 -9.27 1.79
CA VAL A 443 -5.03 -7.83 1.62
C VAL A 443 -4.52 -7.18 2.91
N VAL A 444 -3.22 -6.89 2.92
CA VAL A 444 -2.39 -6.33 4.01
C VAL A 444 -1.97 -7.36 5.09
N ALA A 445 -0.66 -7.60 5.16
CA ALA A 445 0.08 -8.45 6.13
C ALA A 445 0.14 -9.97 5.87
N ILE A 446 0.98 -10.39 4.91
CA ILE A 446 1.77 -11.64 5.02
C ILE A 446 3.18 -11.37 4.44
N SER A 447 4.20 -11.24 5.30
CA SER A 447 5.62 -11.28 4.88
C SER A 447 6.24 -12.64 5.26
N MET A 448 7.27 -13.03 4.50
CA MET A 448 7.66 -14.38 4.13
C MET A 448 8.10 -15.35 5.25
N LEU A 449 7.66 -16.61 5.12
CA LEU A 449 8.49 -17.78 5.41
C LEU A 449 9.37 -18.06 4.17
N THR A 450 10.58 -17.50 4.10
CA THR A 450 11.79 -18.18 3.60
C THR A 450 13.00 -17.24 3.58
N PHE A 451 14.14 -17.76 4.07
CA PHE A 451 15.49 -17.20 4.12
C PHE A 451 15.87 -16.27 5.28
N SER A 452 16.22 -16.87 6.43
CA SER A 452 17.46 -16.54 7.15
C SER A 452 17.97 -17.77 7.95
N PRO A 453 19.26 -18.15 7.84
CA PRO A 453 19.81 -19.32 8.53
C PRO A 453 20.28 -18.96 9.94
N VAL A 454 19.35 -18.61 10.84
CA VAL A 454 19.68 -18.34 12.25
C VAL A 454 18.63 -18.98 13.16
N PHE A 455 18.55 -20.31 13.14
CA PHE A 455 17.97 -21.12 14.25
C PHE A 455 18.54 -22.55 14.23
N LYS A 456 19.87 -22.68 14.25
CA LYS A 456 20.49 -23.89 14.81
C LYS A 456 20.61 -23.68 16.31
N GLY A 457 19.60 -24.10 17.07
CA GLY A 457 19.76 -24.04 18.53
C GLY A 457 18.55 -24.27 19.42
N TYR A 458 17.38 -24.70 18.96
CA TYR A 458 16.31 -25.14 19.87
C TYR A 458 15.49 -26.28 19.26
N SER A 459 16.16 -27.41 18.99
CA SER A 459 15.51 -28.70 18.69
C SER A 459 16.13 -29.78 19.56
N SER A 460 15.87 -29.73 20.87
CA SER A 460 16.11 -30.87 21.76
C SER A 460 15.17 -30.96 22.97
N LEU A 461 14.07 -30.20 23.02
CA LEU A 461 13.15 -30.24 24.18
C LEU A 461 11.66 -30.45 23.86
N LEU A 462 11.29 -30.72 22.61
CA LEU A 462 9.88 -31.01 22.23
C LEU A 462 9.68 -32.37 21.53
N MET A 463 10.63 -33.30 21.68
CA MET A 463 10.56 -34.69 21.19
C MET A 463 10.68 -35.68 22.37
N SER A 464 9.90 -35.48 23.42
CA SER A 464 9.81 -36.46 24.52
C SER A 464 8.41 -36.62 25.15
N ARG A 465 7.33 -36.21 24.46
CA ARG A 465 5.96 -36.36 24.99
C ARG A 465 4.88 -36.85 24.02
N VAL A 466 5.25 -37.44 22.89
CA VAL A 466 4.30 -38.16 22.02
C VAL A 466 4.92 -39.47 21.53
N THR A 467 5.19 -40.37 22.47
CA THR A 467 5.44 -41.80 22.20
C THR A 467 4.91 -42.60 23.39
N GLU A 468 3.59 -42.55 23.57
CA GLU A 468 2.83 -43.54 24.30
C GLU A 468 1.40 -43.44 23.76
N VAL A 469 0.75 -44.58 23.53
CA VAL A 469 -0.54 -44.75 22.82
C VAL A 469 -0.46 -44.82 21.29
N VAL A 470 0.26 -45.82 20.74
CA VAL A 470 -0.27 -46.74 19.71
C VAL A 470 0.56 -48.04 19.75
N GLU A 471 0.28 -48.91 20.71
CA GLU A 471 0.69 -50.33 20.65
C GLU A 471 -0.49 -51.17 21.16
N SER A 472 -1.40 -51.54 20.25
CA SER A 472 -2.28 -52.71 20.35
C SER A 472 -3.32 -52.69 19.23
N ALA A 473 -2.96 -53.27 18.09
CA ALA A 473 -3.89 -54.03 17.25
C ALA A 473 -3.08 -54.67 16.11
N GLU A 474 -2.53 -55.84 16.41
CA GLU A 474 -2.03 -56.76 15.38
C GLU A 474 -3.17 -57.15 14.43
N VAL A 475 -2.84 -57.16 13.14
CA VAL A 475 -3.62 -57.79 12.07
C VAL A 475 -3.50 -59.32 12.21
N PRO A 476 -4.55 -60.08 11.84
CA PRO A 476 -4.27 -61.09 10.83
C PRO A 476 -5.30 -61.13 9.70
N MET A 477 -4.76 -61.30 8.50
CA MET A 477 -5.49 -61.67 7.28
C MET A 477 -6.37 -62.90 7.50
N THR A 478 -7.56 -62.94 6.90
CA THR A 478 -7.98 -64.05 6.00
C THR A 478 -9.29 -63.77 5.26
N ARG A 479 -9.21 -63.93 3.93
CA ARG A 479 -10.14 -64.63 3.02
C ARG A 479 -11.67 -64.50 3.18
N ALA A 480 -12.26 -64.16 2.04
CA ALA A 480 -13.34 -64.89 1.34
C ALA A 480 -14.78 -64.34 1.38
N THR A 481 -15.24 -64.07 0.14
CA THR A 481 -16.56 -64.36 -0.46
C THR A 481 -17.80 -63.53 -0.10
N ARG A 482 -18.41 -63.00 -1.18
CA ARG A 482 -19.85 -62.92 -1.56
C ARG A 482 -20.83 -62.62 -0.41
N SER A 483 -21.69 -61.60 -0.52
CA SER A 483 -22.62 -61.30 -1.62
C SER A 483 -23.09 -59.86 -1.55
#